data_AF-A0A6P2FU74-F1
#
_entry.id   AF-A0A6P2FU74-F1
#
_cell.length_a   1.000
_cell.length_b   1.000
_cell.length_c   1.000
_cell.angle_alpha   90.00
_cell.angle_beta   90.00
_cell.angle_gamma   90.00
#
_symmetry.space_group_name_H-M   'P 1'
#
loop_
_entity.id
_entity.type
_entity.pdbx_description
1 polymer ?
#
loop_
_entity_poly.entity_id
_entity_poly.type
_entity_poly.pdbx_seq_one_letter_code
_entity_poly.pdbx_strand_id
1 'polypeptide(L)'
;MSTDTGIDLVTYSSASAQPATVQVKTVFAAKPGGGKGALLLDWWVPSTTPAQLVALVDMSTPRIWLFTRSELIEAAQQQPTSGLLHFFMKVSPSRRPRADGKAQDIQDFERFRLERRMAELFGDDGHQARDGLVPPALAEPAGAVEPGE
;
A
#
# COMPACT_ATOMS: atom_id res chain seq x y z
N MET A 1 -10.30 12.12 -20.74
CA MET A 1 -10.77 11.03 -19.86
C MET A 1 -9.53 10.41 -19.25
N SER A 2 -9.26 10.67 -17.97
CA SER A 2 -8.11 10.08 -17.27
C SER A 2 -8.48 8.66 -16.85
N THR A 3 -7.58 7.71 -17.07
CA THR A 3 -7.75 6.27 -16.78
C THR A 3 -7.42 5.90 -15.35
N ASP A 4 -7.28 6.86 -14.43
CA ASP A 4 -7.07 6.52 -13.02
C ASP A 4 -8.41 6.09 -12.40
N THR A 5 -8.73 4.80 -12.54
CA THR A 5 -9.83 4.15 -11.82
C THR A 5 -9.55 4.05 -10.32
N GLY A 6 -8.38 4.49 -9.85
CA GLY A 6 -7.93 4.37 -8.47
C GLY A 6 -7.14 3.10 -8.19
N ILE A 7 -6.67 2.39 -9.23
CA ILE A 7 -5.77 1.24 -9.13
C ILE A 7 -4.51 1.57 -9.93
N ASP A 8 -3.37 1.62 -9.24
CA ASP A 8 -2.08 1.94 -9.84
C ASP A 8 -1.25 0.68 -10.08
N LEU A 9 -1.37 -0.33 -9.22
CA LEU A 9 -0.62 -1.58 -9.29
C LEU A 9 -1.52 -2.80 -9.02
N VAL A 10 -1.08 -3.95 -9.50
CA VAL A 10 -1.58 -5.26 -9.09
C VAL A 10 -0.39 -6.07 -8.58
N THR A 11 -0.55 -6.64 -7.40
CA THR A 11 0.45 -7.48 -6.74
C THR A 11 -0.06 -8.91 -6.70
N TYR A 12 0.84 -9.88 -6.65
CA TYR A 12 0.49 -11.29 -6.51
C TYR A 12 1.42 -11.91 -5.49
N SER A 13 0.86 -12.74 -4.61
CA SER A 13 1.63 -13.61 -3.74
C SER A 13 1.32 -15.07 -4.06
N SER A 14 2.36 -15.90 -4.12
CA SER A 14 2.19 -17.34 -4.28
C SER A 14 1.57 -17.98 -3.05
N ALA A 15 1.88 -17.51 -1.83
CA ALA A 15 1.34 -18.06 -0.60
C ALA A 15 -0.17 -17.87 -0.48
N SER A 16 -0.70 -16.72 -0.91
CA SER A 16 -2.16 -16.50 -0.94
C SER A 16 -2.81 -16.99 -2.22
N ALA A 17 -2.03 -17.18 -3.29
CA ALA A 17 -2.48 -17.46 -4.66
C ALA A 17 -3.55 -16.48 -5.18
N GLN A 18 -3.63 -15.27 -4.60
CA GLN A 18 -4.62 -14.26 -4.94
C GLN A 18 -3.93 -12.95 -5.31
N PRO A 19 -4.34 -12.29 -6.42
CA PRO A 19 -3.88 -10.95 -6.72
C PRO A 19 -4.52 -9.93 -5.77
N ALA A 20 -3.78 -8.87 -5.45
CA ALA A 20 -4.26 -7.72 -4.70
C ALA A 20 -4.04 -6.42 -5.47
N THR A 21 -5.09 -5.61 -5.62
CA THR A 21 -5.02 -4.29 -6.27
C THR A 21 -4.55 -3.22 -5.29
N VAL A 22 -3.69 -2.31 -5.75
CA VAL A 22 -3.05 -1.28 -4.92
C VAL A 22 -3.23 0.09 -5.54
N GLN A 23 -3.69 1.05 -4.74
CA GLN A 23 -3.59 2.47 -5.05
C GLN A 23 -2.35 3.05 -4.37
N VAL A 24 -1.59 3.87 -5.08
CA VAL A 24 -0.38 4.51 -4.57
C VAL A 24 -0.64 6.01 -4.42
N LYS A 25 -0.35 6.55 -3.24
CA LYS A 25 -0.30 8.00 -3.01
C LYS A 25 1.06 8.38 -2.47
N THR A 26 1.69 9.35 -3.10
CA THR A 26 3.04 9.80 -2.79
C THR A 26 3.04 11.21 -2.23
N VAL A 27 3.91 11.49 -1.26
CA VAL A 27 4.26 12.84 -0.82
C VAL A 27 5.76 13.02 -0.99
N PHE A 28 6.19 14.18 -1.50
CA PHE A 28 7.62 14.40 -1.77
C PHE A 28 8.45 14.47 -0.49
N ALA A 29 8.00 15.24 0.49
CA ALA A 29 8.65 15.42 1.78
C ALA A 29 7.63 16.00 2.77
N ALA A 30 7.95 15.92 4.06
CA ALA A 30 7.12 16.50 5.10
C ALA A 30 7.06 18.03 5.02
N LYS A 31 5.89 18.60 5.31
CA LYS A 31 5.63 20.05 5.25
C LYS A 31 4.99 20.54 6.55
N PRO A 32 5.20 21.81 6.95
CA PRO A 32 4.51 22.35 8.11
C PRO A 32 2.99 22.29 7.91
N GLY A 33 2.24 21.80 8.90
CA GLY A 33 0.77 21.79 8.90
C GLY A 33 0.10 23.17 8.98
N GLY A 34 0.84 24.24 8.64
CA GLY A 34 0.44 25.64 8.69
C GLY A 34 1.48 26.50 9.42
N GLY A 35 1.99 27.56 8.77
CA GLY A 35 2.94 28.49 9.38
C GLY A 35 4.13 27.81 10.07
N LYS A 36 4.22 27.96 11.40
CA LYS A 36 5.24 27.33 12.26
C LYS A 36 4.79 26.00 12.89
N GLY A 37 3.76 25.37 12.33
CA GLY A 37 3.20 24.10 12.81
C GLY A 37 4.15 22.92 12.65
N ALA A 38 3.78 21.80 13.26
CA ALA A 38 4.55 20.55 13.17
C ALA A 38 4.71 20.10 11.70
N LEU A 39 5.83 19.44 11.41
CA LEU A 39 6.06 18.81 10.11
C LEU A 39 5.19 17.56 9.97
N LEU A 40 4.41 17.53 8.89
CA LEU A 40 3.46 16.48 8.56
C LEU A 40 3.83 15.83 7.22
N LEU A 41 3.68 14.52 7.15
CA LEU A 41 3.41 13.83 5.89
C LEU A 41 1.89 13.74 5.74
N ASP A 42 1.34 14.13 4.60
CA ASP A 42 -0.10 14.11 4.36
C ASP A 42 -0.44 13.57 2.97
N TRP A 43 -1.59 12.90 2.90
CA TRP A 43 -2.15 12.34 1.68
C TRP A 43 -3.66 12.51 1.66
N TRP A 44 -4.17 12.77 0.45
CA TRP A 44 -5.59 12.74 0.15
C TRP A 44 -5.91 11.48 -0.63
N VAL A 45 -6.81 10.65 -0.09
CA VAL A 45 -7.18 9.37 -0.67
C VAL A 45 -8.70 9.33 -0.88
N PRO A 46 -9.23 8.94 -2.05
CA PRO A 46 -10.65 8.73 -2.22
C PRO A 46 -11.19 7.68 -1.25
N SER A 47 -12.27 7.98 -0.52
CA SER A 47 -12.90 7.00 0.39
C SER A 47 -13.52 5.82 -0.37
N THR A 48 -13.83 6.02 -1.64
CA THR A 48 -14.42 5.03 -2.55
C THR A 48 -13.40 4.40 -3.50
N THR A 49 -12.12 4.39 -3.14
CA THR A 49 -11.11 3.71 -3.98
C THR A 49 -11.48 2.24 -4.22
N PRO A 50 -11.40 1.74 -5.47
CA PRO A 50 -11.65 0.33 -5.76
C PRO A 50 -10.44 -0.56 -5.48
N ALA A 51 -9.27 0.01 -5.15
CA ALA A 51 -8.12 -0.76 -4.73
C ALA A 51 -8.38 -1.44 -3.36
N GLN A 52 -7.91 -2.67 -3.21
CA GLN A 52 -7.98 -3.41 -1.94
C GLN A 52 -6.99 -2.85 -0.92
N LEU A 53 -5.83 -2.41 -1.41
CA LEU A 53 -4.75 -1.84 -0.61
C LEU A 53 -4.46 -0.40 -1.04
N VAL A 54 -3.99 0.41 -0.09
CA VAL A 54 -3.48 1.75 -0.32
C VAL A 54 -2.07 1.85 0.23
N ALA A 55 -1.13 2.19 -0.64
CA ALA A 55 0.26 2.47 -0.32
C ALA A 55 0.47 3.98 -0.18
N LEU A 56 0.78 4.43 1.04
CA LEU A 56 1.20 5.80 1.32
C LEU A 56 2.72 5.84 1.31
N VAL A 57 3.28 6.66 0.44
CA VAL A 57 4.72 6.71 0.17
C VAL A 57 5.25 8.10 0.51
N ASP A 58 6.24 8.14 1.40
CA ASP A 58 7.14 9.29 1.51
C ASP A 58 8.24 9.10 0.48
N MET A 59 8.49 10.07 -0.40
CA MET A 59 9.55 9.99 -1.42
C MET A 59 10.87 10.58 -0.94
N SER A 60 10.88 11.32 0.17
CA SER A 60 12.11 11.86 0.76
C SER A 60 12.93 10.80 1.50
N THR A 61 12.27 9.69 1.85
CA THR A 61 12.88 8.52 2.48
C THR A 61 12.32 7.25 1.82
N PRO A 62 12.98 6.09 1.86
CA PRO A 62 12.44 4.86 1.28
C PRO A 62 11.34 4.28 2.20
N ARG A 63 10.25 5.01 2.41
CA ARG A 63 9.25 4.72 3.43
C ARG A 63 7.86 4.55 2.84
N ILE A 64 7.30 3.35 3.04
CA ILE A 64 5.97 2.96 2.57
C ILE A 64 5.15 2.44 3.75
N TRP A 65 3.90 2.89 3.83
CA TRP A 65 2.88 2.34 4.71
C TRP A 65 1.76 1.74 3.87
N LEU A 66 1.37 0.50 4.19
CA LEU A 66 0.42 -0.27 3.41
C LEU A 66 -0.81 -0.59 4.27
N PHE A 67 -1.95 -0.05 3.86
CA PHE A 67 -3.24 -0.20 4.54
C PHE A 67 -4.22 -0.95 3.66
N THR A 68 -5.10 -1.74 4.27
CA THR A 68 -6.39 -2.07 3.65
C THR A 68 -7.27 -0.82 3.60
N ARG A 69 -8.26 -0.80 2.72
CA ARG A 69 -9.23 0.31 2.64
C ARG A 69 -9.89 0.59 3.99
N SER A 70 -10.30 -0.45 4.72
CA SER A 70 -10.98 -0.31 6.01
C SER A 70 -10.08 0.31 7.08
N GLU A 71 -8.84 -0.18 7.20
CA GLU A 71 -7.87 0.38 8.15
C GLU A 71 -7.56 1.84 7.85
N LEU A 72 -7.47 2.22 6.57
CA LEU A 72 -7.24 3.61 6.18
C LEU A 72 -8.42 4.51 6.56
N ILE A 73 -9.67 4.06 6.36
CA ILE A 73 -10.87 4.80 6.76
C ILE A 73 -10.89 5.03 8.28
N GLU A 74 -10.56 4.00 9.06
CA GLU A 74 -10.49 4.08 10.52
C GLU A 74 -9.36 5.00 11.00
N ALA A 75 -8.22 4.97 10.32
CA ALA A 75 -7.04 5.73 10.71
C ALA A 75 -7.06 7.19 10.24
N ALA A 76 -7.80 7.52 9.18
CA ALA A 76 -7.88 8.87 8.62
C ALA A 76 -8.46 9.87 9.63
N GLN A 77 -7.77 10.99 9.82
CA GLN A 77 -8.15 11.98 10.83
C GLN A 77 -9.30 12.87 10.37
N GLN A 78 -9.49 13.06 9.06
CA GLN A 78 -10.61 13.83 8.53
C GLN A 78 -11.24 13.11 7.35
N GLN A 79 -12.57 13.15 7.31
CA GLN A 79 -13.38 12.64 6.21
C GLN A 79 -14.33 13.75 5.73
N PRO A 80 -13.83 14.77 5.04
CA PRO A 80 -14.70 15.80 4.46
C PRO A 80 -15.80 15.19 3.59
N THR A 81 -16.95 15.86 3.55
CA THR A 81 -18.14 15.44 2.79
C THR A 81 -17.88 15.28 1.29
N SER A 82 -16.73 15.76 0.79
CA SER A 82 -16.26 15.62 -0.58
C SER A 82 -15.83 14.19 -0.97
N GLY A 83 -15.86 13.22 -0.05
CA GLY A 83 -15.49 11.82 -0.34
C GLY A 83 -13.98 11.57 -0.39
N LEU A 84 -13.17 12.47 0.18
CA LEU A 84 -11.74 12.29 0.33
C LEU A 84 -11.41 12.08 1.80
N LEU A 85 -10.61 11.07 2.08
CA LEU A 85 -9.94 10.84 3.35
C LEU A 85 -8.68 11.70 3.38
N HIS A 86 -8.53 12.52 4.42
CA HIS A 86 -7.29 13.18 4.74
C HIS A 86 -6.55 12.35 5.79
N PHE A 87 -5.42 11.77 5.38
CA PHE A 87 -4.54 11.03 6.26
C PHE A 87 -3.25 11.82 6.45
N PHE A 88 -2.85 12.04 7.70
CA PHE A 88 -1.58 12.69 7.99
C PHE A 88 -0.84 12.06 9.17
N MET A 89 0.48 12.20 9.16
CA MET A 89 1.38 11.76 10.23
C MET A 89 2.35 12.89 10.60
N LYS A 90 2.52 13.12 11.90
CA LYS A 90 3.56 14.01 12.43
C LYS A 90 4.91 13.31 12.42
N VAL A 91 5.90 13.94 11.81
CA VAL A 91 7.26 13.38 11.71
C VAL A 91 8.03 13.56 13.03
N SER A 92 7.77 14.65 13.74
CA SER A 92 8.33 14.88 15.07
C SER A 92 7.34 14.36 16.12
N PRO A 93 7.73 13.41 16.97
CA PRO A 93 6.82 12.83 17.96
C PRO A 93 6.32 13.92 18.91
N SER A 94 5.02 13.92 19.15
CA SER A 94 4.41 14.68 20.21
C SER A 94 4.89 14.13 21.55
N ARG A 95 5.43 14.96 22.46
CA ARG A 95 5.77 14.50 23.82
C ARG A 95 4.54 14.09 24.63
N ARG A 96 3.33 14.32 24.13
CA ARG A 96 2.08 14.00 24.80
C ARG A 96 1.11 13.29 23.84
N PRO A 97 0.61 12.10 24.18
CA PRO A 97 -0.51 11.50 23.48
C PRO A 97 -1.69 12.48 23.45
N ARG A 98 -2.52 12.41 22.40
CA ARG A 98 -3.74 13.20 22.38
C ARG A 98 -4.72 12.67 23.42
N ALA A 99 -5.48 13.58 24.01
CA ALA A 99 -6.52 13.24 24.99
C ALA A 99 -7.61 12.31 24.41
N ASP A 100 -7.79 12.31 23.08
CA ASP A 100 -8.73 11.43 22.37
C ASP A 100 -8.13 10.06 21.99
N GLY A 101 -6.87 9.80 22.35
CA GLY A 101 -6.18 8.54 22.04
C GLY A 101 -5.91 8.29 20.55
N LYS A 102 -6.20 9.25 19.66
CA LYS A 102 -6.04 9.03 18.22
C LYS A 102 -4.57 9.10 17.81
N ALA A 103 -4.15 8.08 17.06
CA ALA A 103 -2.86 8.00 16.40
C ALA A 103 -2.63 9.20 15.47
N GLN A 104 -1.47 9.84 15.60
CA GLN A 104 -1.07 10.97 14.75
C GLN A 104 0.43 11.05 14.54
N ASP A 105 1.25 10.45 15.38
CA ASP A 105 2.69 10.46 15.21
C ASP A 105 3.10 9.31 14.28
N ILE A 106 4.15 9.52 13.48
CA ILE A 106 4.65 8.52 12.53
C ILE A 106 4.89 7.14 13.19
N GLN A 107 5.29 7.14 14.47
CA GLN A 107 5.53 5.95 15.28
C GLN A 107 4.27 5.12 15.53
N ASP A 108 3.09 5.76 15.60
CA ASP A 108 1.81 5.09 15.83
C ASP A 108 1.42 4.19 14.64
N PHE A 109 1.98 4.48 13.46
CA PHE A 109 1.71 3.79 12.21
C PHE A 109 2.81 2.80 11.81
N GLU A 110 3.81 2.57 12.66
CA GLU A 110 4.91 1.65 12.39
C GLU A 110 4.44 0.22 12.09
N ARG A 111 3.31 -0.22 12.64
CA ARG A 111 2.73 -1.54 12.32
C ARG A 111 2.31 -1.67 10.86
N PHE A 112 1.99 -0.57 10.19
CA PHE A 112 1.57 -0.54 8.79
C PHE A 112 2.74 -0.39 7.81
N ARG A 113 3.98 -0.34 8.31
CA ARG A 113 5.18 -0.37 7.46
C ARG A 113 5.14 -1.56 6.53
N LEU A 114 5.43 -1.34 5.24
CA LEU A 114 5.46 -2.39 4.23
C LEU A 114 6.24 -3.61 4.73
N GLU A 115 7.44 -3.39 5.30
CA GLU A 115 8.32 -4.47 5.77
C GLU A 115 7.70 -5.33 6.88
N ARG A 116 6.79 -4.76 7.69
CA ARG A 116 6.10 -5.48 8.77
C ARG A 116 4.79 -6.12 8.31
N ARG A 117 4.23 -5.62 7.22
CA ARG A 117 2.95 -6.05 6.65
C ARG A 117 3.10 -7.15 5.61
N MET A 118 4.31 -7.39 5.09
CA MET A 118 4.54 -8.36 4.01
C MET A 118 3.97 -9.74 4.36
N ALA A 119 4.39 -10.33 5.49
CA ALA A 119 3.94 -11.66 5.90
C ALA A 119 2.44 -11.70 6.19
N GLU A 120 1.87 -10.65 6.79
CA GLU A 120 0.44 -10.57 7.13
C GLU A 120 -0.44 -10.52 5.86
N LEU A 121 -0.08 -9.67 4.91
CA LEU A 121 -0.91 -9.40 3.72
C LEU A 121 -0.66 -10.38 2.57
N PHE A 122 0.56 -10.88 2.47
CA PHE A 122 0.98 -11.72 1.35
C PHE A 122 1.32 -13.15 1.78
N GLY A 123 1.36 -13.45 3.08
CA GLY A 123 1.82 -14.75 3.58
C GLY A 123 3.35 -14.88 3.55
N ASP A 124 3.87 -15.85 4.31
CA ASP A 124 5.26 -16.27 4.19
C ASP A 124 5.33 -17.42 3.18
N ASP A 125 5.93 -17.15 2.02
CA ASP A 125 6.42 -18.19 1.12
C ASP A 125 7.60 -18.88 1.81
N GLY A 126 7.32 -19.75 2.80
CA GLY A 126 8.34 -20.59 3.42
C GLY A 126 9.22 -21.17 2.31
N HIS A 127 10.53 -20.97 2.44
CA HIS A 127 11.54 -21.22 1.40
C HIS A 127 11.58 -22.69 0.95
N GLN A 128 10.58 -23.14 0.20
CA GLN A 128 10.65 -24.25 -0.73
C GLN A 128 11.02 -23.60 -2.05
N ALA A 129 12.30 -23.77 -2.40
CA ALA A 129 12.89 -23.28 -3.62
C ALA A 129 11.98 -23.53 -4.83
N ARG A 130 11.83 -22.49 -5.65
CA ARG A 130 11.11 -22.53 -6.91
C ARG A 130 11.85 -23.45 -7.89
N ASP A 131 11.55 -24.73 -7.85
CA ASP A 131 11.62 -25.57 -9.05
C ASP A 131 10.26 -25.46 -9.76
N GLY A 132 10.22 -24.71 -10.86
CA GLY A 132 9.25 -24.99 -11.92
C GLY A 132 8.10 -24.01 -12.17
N LEU A 133 8.11 -22.76 -11.68
CA LEU A 133 7.11 -21.79 -12.14
C LEU A 133 7.50 -21.14 -13.47
N VAL A 134 7.49 -21.93 -14.55
CA VAL A 134 7.31 -21.39 -15.90
C VAL A 134 5.83 -21.03 -16.04
N PRO A 135 5.46 -19.77 -16.34
CA PRO A 135 4.07 -19.42 -16.55
C PRO A 135 3.46 -20.28 -17.68
N PRO A 136 2.22 -20.77 -17.55
CA PRO A 136 1.60 -21.73 -18.48
C PRO A 136 1.29 -21.15 -19.88
N ALA A 137 1.82 -19.99 -20.23
CA ALA A 137 1.65 -19.34 -21.52
C ALA A 137 2.86 -19.48 -22.46
N LEU A 138 3.96 -20.14 -22.03
CA LEU A 138 5.17 -20.34 -22.85
C LEU A 138 5.66 -21.79 -22.89
N ALA A 139 4.84 -22.76 -22.45
CA ALA A 139 5.12 -24.16 -22.71
C ALA A 139 4.81 -24.44 -24.20
N GLU A 140 5.85 -24.39 -25.03
CA GLU A 140 5.83 -24.91 -26.40
C GLU A 140 5.17 -26.30 -26.40
N PRO A 141 4.21 -26.59 -27.29
CA PRO A 141 3.60 -27.91 -27.35
C PRO A 141 4.67 -28.93 -27.76
N ALA A 142 4.91 -29.88 -26.88
CA ALA A 142 5.70 -31.07 -27.17
C ALA A 142 5.02 -31.89 -28.29
N GLY A 143 5.72 -32.06 -29.40
CA GLY A 143 5.45 -33.11 -30.38
C GLY A 143 4.73 -32.66 -31.65
N ALA A 144 5.52 -32.30 -32.67
CA ALA A 144 5.16 -32.61 -34.06
C ALA A 144 5.99 -33.82 -34.48
N VAL A 145 5.32 -34.98 -34.54
CA VAL A 145 5.81 -36.17 -35.24
C VAL A 145 5.63 -35.89 -36.73
N GLU A 146 6.73 -35.77 -37.47
CA GLU A 146 6.69 -35.76 -38.94
C GLU A 146 6.45 -37.20 -39.44
N PRO A 147 5.50 -37.43 -40.38
CA PRO A 147 5.33 -38.70 -41.05
C PRO A 147 6.40 -38.86 -42.14
N GLY A 148 6.93 -40.09 -42.27
CA GLY A 148 8.11 -40.38 -43.08
C GLY A 148 7.97 -40.31 -44.59
N GLU A 149 9.13 -40.43 -45.23
CA GLU A 149 9.40 -41.10 -46.51
C GLU A 149 10.80 -41.75 -46.45
#